data_AF-A0A915BR00-F1
#
_entry.id   AF-A0A915BR00-F1
#
_cell.length_a   1.000
_cell.length_b   1.000
_cell.length_c   1.000
_cell.angle_alpha   90.00
_cell.angle_beta   90.00
_cell.angle_gamma   90.00
#
_symmetry.space_group_name_H-M   'P 1'
#
loop_
_entity.id
_entity.type
_entity.pdbx_description
1 polymer ?
#
loop_
_entity_poly.entity_id
_entity_poly.type
_entity_poly.pdbx_seq_one_letter_code
_entity_poly.pdbx_strand_id
1 'polypeptide(L)'
;PQGPMEEAMEEETDLVLEDFVGSENDQLLAECFAIRREVFMIEQSVEESEEFDGLDDECVHIVAKARALDELTSVPPNSNARDRLSVVATCRLRRTEPFLKLERVAVRKNWRGKGIGNRICSHAVKLVEQNDRSLLLVVHAQIHSLEFYEKLGFITVSDVYVEAGIPHRTLIYWPQRNVTLALDKCEGSVTKHSFTAGECFDPSIIRIMRERIRLERENCYPRLLHLRFEVNELVVGSSLLRIYRECAFATQRCDFERSEKLEGFLLTLAWEKLNTGHYSQVNDAWRALYSATAACKGGAASVRYGSYNGR
;
A
#
# COMPACT_ATOMS: atom_id res chain seq x y z
N PRO A 1 30.27 36.29 11.60
CA PRO A 1 28.84 36.14 11.24
C PRO A 1 28.60 34.74 10.67
N GLN A 2 28.44 33.77 11.57
CA GLN A 2 27.93 32.44 11.24
C GLN A 2 26.66 32.29 12.06
N GLY A 3 25.51 32.32 11.36
CA GLY A 3 24.22 32.00 11.98
C GLY A 3 24.16 30.50 12.28
N PRO A 4 23.37 30.08 13.28
CA PRO A 4 23.17 28.67 13.53
C PRO A 4 22.37 28.07 12.36
N MET A 5 22.91 27.04 11.73
CA MET A 5 22.16 26.13 10.87
C MET A 5 21.03 25.53 11.72
N GLU A 6 19.79 25.68 11.26
CA GLU A 6 18.64 24.94 11.73
C GLU A 6 18.96 23.44 11.65
N GLU A 7 19.20 22.83 12.80
CA GLU A 7 19.11 21.38 12.98
C GLU A 7 17.65 20.99 12.76
N ALA A 8 17.35 20.47 11.56
CA ALA A 8 16.11 19.75 11.32
C ALA A 8 16.17 18.46 12.16
N MET A 9 15.66 18.55 13.40
CA MET A 9 15.32 17.40 14.21
C MET A 9 14.31 16.55 13.43
N GLU A 10 14.73 15.37 12.99
CA GLU A 10 13.80 14.29 12.64
C GLU A 10 13.02 13.94 13.92
N GLU A 11 11.82 14.51 14.06
CA GLU A 11 10.83 14.00 15.02
C GLU A 11 10.49 12.57 14.59
N GLU A 12 11.18 11.60 15.19
CA GLU A 12 10.78 10.20 15.19
C GLU A 12 9.40 10.16 15.87
N THR A 13 8.35 10.28 15.06
CA THR A 13 6.98 10.26 15.57
C THR A 13 6.77 8.92 16.28
N ASP A 14 6.53 8.95 17.59
CA ASP A 14 6.03 7.88 18.46
C ASP A 14 4.68 7.35 17.92
N LEU A 15 4.70 6.71 16.75
CA LEU A 15 3.53 6.20 16.06
C LEU A 15 3.53 4.69 16.18
N VAL A 16 2.57 4.18 16.93
CA VAL A 16 2.32 2.75 17.13
C VAL A 16 1.18 2.33 16.20
N LEU A 17 1.36 1.22 15.48
CA LEU A 17 0.29 0.61 14.69
C LEU A 17 -0.28 -0.57 15.47
N GLU A 18 -1.59 -0.72 15.43
CA GLU A 18 -2.31 -1.83 16.06
C GLU A 18 -3.45 -2.26 15.14
N ASP A 19 -3.58 -3.56 14.94
CA ASP A 19 -4.67 -4.19 14.22
C ASP A 19 -5.53 -5.05 15.14
N PHE A 20 -6.84 -5.07 14.89
CA PHE A 20 -7.82 -5.81 15.70
C PHE A 20 -9.06 -6.17 14.87
N VAL A 21 -9.80 -7.20 15.26
CA VAL A 21 -11.12 -7.49 14.69
C VAL A 21 -12.16 -6.62 15.38
N GLY A 22 -13.08 -6.00 14.62
CA GLY A 22 -14.05 -5.03 15.15
C GLY A 22 -14.78 -5.50 16.41
N SER A 23 -15.27 -6.75 16.40
CA SER A 23 -15.98 -7.39 17.52
C SER A 23 -15.14 -7.61 18.79
N GLU A 24 -13.81 -7.47 18.73
CA GLU A 24 -12.91 -7.72 19.85
C GLU A 24 -12.63 -6.47 20.69
N ASN A 25 -12.87 -5.27 20.16
CA ASN A 25 -12.49 -4.03 20.83
C ASN A 25 -13.42 -2.84 20.52
N ASP A 26 -14.55 -2.79 21.23
CA ASP A 26 -15.56 -1.72 21.11
C ASP A 26 -14.98 -0.31 21.31
N GLN A 27 -13.99 -0.16 22.20
CA GLN A 27 -13.38 1.13 22.50
C GLN A 27 -12.56 1.65 21.31
N LEU A 28 -11.70 0.81 20.71
CA LEU A 28 -10.95 1.20 19.52
C LEU A 28 -11.85 1.35 18.30
N LEU A 29 -12.91 0.54 18.19
CA LEU A 29 -13.88 0.66 17.12
C LEU A 29 -14.62 2.01 17.20
N ALA A 30 -15.02 2.43 18.40
CA ALA A 30 -15.61 3.75 18.63
C ALA A 30 -14.65 4.89 18.25
N GLU A 31 -13.34 4.75 18.52
CA GLU A 31 -12.33 5.71 18.09
C GLU A 31 -12.16 5.75 16.56
N CYS A 32 -12.24 4.61 15.88
CA CYS A 32 -12.27 4.54 14.42
C CYS A 32 -13.48 5.29 13.86
N PHE A 33 -14.67 5.05 14.44
CA PHE A 33 -15.89 5.75 14.05
C PHE A 33 -15.78 7.26 14.26
N ALA A 34 -15.16 7.72 15.35
CA ALA A 34 -14.95 9.15 15.58
C ALA A 34 -14.11 9.80 14.47
N ILE A 35 -13.01 9.15 14.04
CA ILE A 35 -12.18 9.65 12.94
C ILE A 35 -12.95 9.62 11.61
N ARG A 36 -13.69 8.54 11.34
CA ARG A 36 -14.47 8.39 10.11
C ARG A 36 -15.57 9.44 10.01
N ARG A 37 -16.25 9.77 11.11
CA ARG A 37 -17.20 10.89 11.15
C ARG A 37 -16.53 12.23 10.85
N GLU A 38 -15.38 12.50 11.45
CA GLU A 38 -14.60 13.72 11.19
C GLU A 38 -14.22 13.84 9.71
N VAL A 39 -13.64 12.78 9.12
CA VAL A 39 -13.06 12.82 7.78
C VAL A 39 -14.09 12.62 6.67
N PHE A 40 -15.02 11.67 6.79
CA PHE A 40 -15.96 11.36 5.71
C PHE A 40 -17.25 12.16 5.83
N MET A 41 -17.86 12.24 7.02
CA MET A 41 -19.13 12.95 7.16
C MET A 41 -18.94 14.46 7.24
N ILE A 42 -18.07 14.95 8.13
CA ILE A 42 -17.90 16.40 8.34
C ILE A 42 -17.10 17.03 7.20
N GLU A 43 -15.93 16.50 6.86
CA GLU A 43 -15.08 17.10 5.83
C GLU A 43 -15.54 16.80 4.40
N GLN A 44 -15.98 15.57 4.11
CA GLN A 44 -16.34 15.14 2.74
C GLN A 44 -17.85 15.13 2.46
N SER A 45 -18.67 15.46 3.47
CA SER A 45 -20.15 15.49 3.34
C SER A 45 -20.76 14.15 2.90
N VAL A 46 -20.15 13.03 3.32
CA VAL A 46 -20.70 11.69 3.12
C VAL A 46 -21.85 11.44 4.11
N GLU A 47 -22.98 10.93 3.63
CA GLU A 47 -24.14 10.61 4.45
C GLU A 47 -23.86 9.43 5.41
N GLU A 48 -24.51 9.43 6.57
CA GLU A 48 -24.31 8.40 7.60
C GLU A 48 -24.61 6.98 7.08
N SER A 49 -25.66 6.85 6.25
CA SER A 49 -26.07 5.59 5.64
C SER A 49 -25.07 5.03 4.63
N GLU A 50 -24.22 5.87 4.05
CA GLU A 50 -23.14 5.48 3.13
C GLU A 50 -21.86 5.11 3.90
N GLU A 51 -21.67 5.69 5.08
CA GLU A 51 -20.49 5.49 5.92
C GLU A 51 -20.56 4.21 6.75
N PHE A 52 -21.68 3.98 7.45
CA PHE A 52 -21.86 2.85 8.36
C PHE A 52 -22.73 1.76 7.72
N ASP A 53 -22.08 0.72 7.24
CA ASP A 53 -22.69 -0.41 6.53
C ASP A 53 -23.07 -1.60 7.44
N GLY A 54 -22.76 -1.51 8.74
CA GLY A 54 -23.04 -2.56 9.72
C GLY A 54 -22.12 -3.78 9.61
N LEU A 55 -21.06 -3.72 8.81
CA LEU A 55 -20.09 -4.80 8.63
C LEU A 55 -18.82 -4.63 9.46
N ASP A 56 -18.74 -3.55 10.24
CA ASP A 56 -17.55 -3.15 10.96
C ASP A 56 -17.08 -4.19 11.99
N ASP A 57 -17.99 -4.92 12.63
CA ASP A 57 -17.67 -5.91 13.66
C ASP A 57 -16.88 -7.10 13.10
N GLU A 58 -17.14 -7.49 11.85
CA GLU A 58 -16.51 -8.64 11.18
C GLU A 58 -15.21 -8.28 10.45
N CYS A 59 -14.89 -6.98 10.38
CA CYS A 59 -13.72 -6.50 9.64
C CYS A 59 -12.48 -6.41 10.53
N VAL A 60 -11.31 -6.51 9.90
CA VAL A 60 -10.04 -6.16 10.54
C VAL A 60 -9.86 -4.65 10.42
N HIS A 61 -9.62 -3.97 11.53
CA HIS A 61 -9.31 -2.54 11.58
C HIS A 61 -7.84 -2.36 11.93
N ILE A 62 -7.21 -1.35 11.32
CA ILE A 62 -5.84 -0.96 11.61
C ILE A 62 -5.87 0.49 12.06
N VAL A 63 -5.34 0.76 13.25
CA VAL A 63 -5.23 2.11 13.79
C VAL A 63 -3.78 2.52 13.91
N ALA A 64 -3.53 3.82 13.71
CA ALA A 64 -2.28 4.44 14.12
C ALA A 64 -2.53 5.28 15.37
N LYS A 65 -1.73 5.03 16.39
CA LYS A 65 -1.74 5.72 17.67
C LYS A 65 -0.52 6.61 17.76
N ALA A 66 -0.70 7.89 18.03
CA ALA A 66 0.38 8.85 18.22
C ALA A 66 0.23 9.58 19.55
N ARG A 67 1.35 10.02 20.14
CA ARG A 67 1.34 10.88 21.32
C ARG A 67 0.51 12.13 21.03
N ALA A 68 -0.43 12.45 21.90
CA ALA A 68 -1.27 13.63 21.71
C ALA A 68 -0.38 14.89 21.63
N LEU A 69 -0.56 15.70 20.59
CA LEU A 69 -0.03 17.06 20.58
C LEU A 69 -0.83 17.84 21.64
N ASP A 70 -0.13 18.40 22.61
CA ASP A 70 -0.63 18.98 23.88
C ASP A 70 -1.62 20.17 23.75
N GLU A 71 -2.31 20.35 22.61
CA GLU A 71 -2.98 21.61 22.30
C GLU A 71 -4.50 21.67 22.54
N LEU A 72 -5.21 20.54 22.74
CA LEU A 72 -6.68 20.60 22.79
C LEU A 72 -7.38 19.60 23.71
N THR A 73 -6.78 19.28 24.84
CA THR A 73 -7.57 18.67 25.92
C THR A 73 -7.39 19.50 27.18
N SER A 74 -8.49 20.09 27.64
CA SER A 74 -8.67 20.68 28.98
C SER A 74 -8.54 19.61 30.07
N VAL A 75 -7.47 18.82 30.02
CA VAL A 75 -7.18 17.75 30.96
C VAL A 75 -6.36 18.39 32.08
N PRO A 76 -6.79 18.27 33.34
CA PRO A 76 -6.08 18.86 34.46
C PRO A 76 -4.63 18.30 34.54
N PRO A 77 -3.66 19.12 34.98
CA PRO A 77 -2.22 18.81 34.97
C PRO A 77 -1.77 17.57 35.77
N ASN A 78 -2.71 16.87 36.41
CA ASN A 78 -2.46 15.80 37.39
C ASN A 78 -2.90 14.40 36.94
N SER A 79 -3.09 14.18 35.64
CA SER A 79 -3.23 12.83 35.09
C SER A 79 -2.00 12.47 34.28
N ASN A 80 -1.69 11.17 34.19
CA ASN A 80 -0.60 10.59 33.40
C ASN A 80 -0.78 10.78 31.86
N ALA A 81 -1.32 11.94 31.44
CA ALA A 81 -1.79 12.23 30.10
C ALA A 81 -0.66 12.41 29.06
N ARG A 82 0.56 12.76 29.50
CA ARG A 82 1.72 12.96 28.61
C ARG A 82 2.21 11.67 27.92
N ASP A 83 1.83 10.50 28.43
CA ASP A 83 2.14 9.19 27.83
C ASP A 83 0.93 8.54 27.14
N ARG A 84 -0.20 9.25 27.05
CA ARG A 84 -1.41 8.69 26.45
C ARG A 84 -1.36 8.84 24.94
N LEU A 85 -1.24 7.71 24.24
CA LEU A 85 -1.38 7.67 22.80
C LEU A 85 -2.86 7.85 22.42
N SER A 86 -3.10 8.66 21.39
CA SER A 86 -4.42 8.88 20.79
C SER A 86 -4.46 8.21 19.41
N VAL A 87 -5.58 7.59 19.05
CA VAL A 87 -5.77 7.09 17.68
C VAL A 87 -5.92 8.29 16.74
N VAL A 88 -5.06 8.39 15.73
CA VAL A 88 -4.96 9.54 14.81
C VAL A 88 -5.30 9.19 13.37
N ALA A 89 -5.32 7.90 13.05
CA ALA A 89 -5.71 7.40 11.75
C ALA A 89 -6.26 5.96 11.86
N THR A 90 -7.07 5.57 10.89
CA THR A 90 -7.68 4.25 10.81
C THR A 90 -7.79 3.78 9.36
N CYS A 91 -7.84 2.47 9.13
CA CYS A 91 -8.41 1.87 7.94
C CYS A 91 -9.09 0.53 8.26
N ARG A 92 -9.92 0.07 7.33
CA ARG A 92 -10.65 -1.19 7.43
C ARG A 92 -10.25 -2.13 6.30
N LEU A 93 -10.01 -3.39 6.64
CA LEU A 93 -9.87 -4.52 5.72
C LEU A 93 -11.11 -5.41 5.85
N ARG A 94 -11.90 -5.47 4.78
CA ARG A 94 -13.10 -6.31 4.72
C ARG A 94 -12.90 -7.48 3.77
N ARG A 95 -13.19 -8.69 4.25
CA ARG A 95 -13.15 -9.89 3.41
C ARG A 95 -14.37 -9.94 2.49
N THR A 96 -14.12 -9.98 1.19
CA THR A 96 -15.14 -9.96 0.15
C THR A 96 -14.70 -10.91 -0.96
N GLU A 97 -14.86 -12.22 -0.75
CA GLU A 97 -14.30 -13.21 -1.68
C GLU A 97 -14.76 -12.94 -3.13
N PRO A 98 -13.81 -12.86 -4.08
CA PRO A 98 -12.43 -13.40 -4.07
C PRO A 98 -11.33 -12.41 -3.60
N PHE A 99 -11.68 -11.26 -3.05
CA PHE A 99 -10.75 -10.19 -2.69
C PHE A 99 -10.90 -9.73 -1.24
N LEU A 100 -9.94 -8.94 -0.78
CA LEU A 100 -10.03 -8.10 0.40
C LEU A 100 -10.21 -6.67 -0.06
N LYS A 101 -11.15 -5.94 0.53
CA LYS A 101 -11.33 -4.52 0.26
C LYS A 101 -10.63 -3.71 1.35
N LEU A 102 -9.63 -2.91 0.97
CA LEU A 102 -9.06 -1.86 1.80
C LEU A 102 -9.91 -0.61 1.64
N GLU A 103 -10.52 -0.16 2.73
CA GLU A 103 -11.48 0.93 2.71
C GLU A 103 -11.42 1.73 4.01
N ARG A 104 -12.16 2.85 4.05
CA ARG A 104 -12.24 3.75 5.21
C ARG A 104 -10.88 4.24 5.71
N VAL A 105 -9.92 4.43 4.80
CA VAL A 105 -8.61 5.00 5.12
C VAL A 105 -8.79 6.47 5.48
N ALA A 106 -8.61 6.81 6.76
CA ALA A 106 -8.83 8.15 7.27
C ALA A 106 -7.69 8.57 8.20
N VAL A 107 -7.20 9.81 8.01
CA VAL A 107 -6.18 10.43 8.85
C VAL A 107 -6.72 11.77 9.32
N ARG A 108 -6.69 12.03 10.63
CA ARG A 108 -7.08 13.33 11.20
C ARG A 108 -6.27 14.46 10.59
N LYS A 109 -6.91 15.61 10.38
CA LYS A 109 -6.33 16.74 9.65
C LYS A 109 -4.95 17.16 10.15
N ASN A 110 -4.78 17.28 11.47
CA ASN A 110 -3.53 17.71 12.12
C ASN A 110 -2.36 16.71 12.00
N TRP A 111 -2.65 15.50 11.50
CA TRP A 111 -1.70 14.40 11.36
C TRP A 111 -1.39 14.05 9.89
N ARG A 112 -2.00 14.77 8.93
CA ARG A 112 -1.72 14.62 7.50
C ARG A 112 -0.34 15.16 7.13
N GLY A 113 0.21 14.70 6.01
CA GLY A 113 1.56 15.09 5.57
C GLY A 113 2.72 14.42 6.33
N LYS A 114 2.44 13.70 7.43
CA LYS A 114 3.44 13.00 8.25
C LYS A 114 3.67 11.53 7.87
N GLY A 115 3.27 11.11 6.67
CA GLY A 115 3.45 9.73 6.19
C GLY A 115 2.56 8.65 6.86
N ILE A 116 1.67 9.01 7.79
CA ILE A 116 0.85 8.05 8.56
C ILE A 116 -0.04 7.18 7.67
N GLY A 117 -0.69 7.77 6.65
CA GLY A 117 -1.51 7.03 5.71
C GLY A 117 -0.72 5.95 4.98
N ASN A 118 0.52 6.25 4.58
CA ASN A 118 1.42 5.28 3.94
C ASN A 118 1.75 4.14 4.91
N ARG A 119 2.03 4.45 6.19
CA ARG A 119 2.33 3.44 7.21
C ARG A 119 1.15 2.50 7.49
N ILE A 120 -0.07 3.03 7.64
CA ILE A 120 -1.28 2.20 7.82
C ILE A 120 -1.51 1.31 6.60
N CYS A 121 -1.49 1.87 5.38
CA CYS A 121 -1.76 1.07 4.18
C CYS A 121 -0.67 0.04 3.92
N SER A 122 0.61 0.37 4.21
CA SER A 122 1.71 -0.59 4.11
C SER A 122 1.57 -1.72 5.13
N HIS A 123 1.06 -1.42 6.34
CA HIS A 123 0.74 -2.44 7.32
C HIS A 123 -0.42 -3.33 6.86
N ALA A 124 -1.47 -2.74 6.28
CA ALA A 124 -2.57 -3.49 5.68
C ALA A 124 -2.08 -4.45 4.59
N VAL A 125 -1.24 -3.96 3.66
CA VAL A 125 -0.61 -4.79 2.63
C VAL A 125 0.17 -5.95 3.26
N LYS A 126 0.98 -5.69 4.29
CA LYS A 126 1.74 -6.74 4.99
C LYS A 126 0.83 -7.78 5.65
N LEU A 127 -0.28 -7.39 6.28
CA LEU A 127 -1.23 -8.33 6.87
C LEU A 127 -1.84 -9.24 5.80
N VAL A 128 -2.26 -8.66 4.67
CA VAL A 128 -2.78 -9.44 3.54
C VAL A 128 -1.72 -10.39 2.99
N GLU A 129 -0.48 -9.92 2.85
CA GLU A 129 0.64 -10.75 2.42
C GLU A 129 1.03 -11.83 3.43
N GLN A 130 0.62 -11.75 4.69
CA GLN A 130 0.91 -12.79 5.68
C GLN A 130 -0.22 -13.81 5.75
N ASN A 131 -1.46 -13.33 5.76
CA ASN A 131 -2.64 -14.12 6.12
C ASN A 131 -3.48 -14.56 4.91
N ASP A 132 -3.53 -13.75 3.84
CA ASP A 132 -4.49 -13.89 2.75
C ASP A 132 -3.83 -13.77 1.36
N ARG A 133 -2.65 -14.36 1.20
CA ARG A 133 -1.84 -14.31 -0.05
C ARG A 133 -2.61 -14.67 -1.33
N SER A 134 -3.65 -15.48 -1.20
CA SER A 134 -4.48 -15.94 -2.33
C SER A 134 -5.55 -14.94 -2.78
N LEU A 135 -5.80 -13.87 -2.04
CA LEU A 135 -6.84 -12.87 -2.35
C LEU A 135 -6.21 -11.62 -2.97
N LEU A 136 -6.92 -10.96 -3.90
CA LEU A 136 -6.52 -9.61 -4.32
C LEU A 136 -6.80 -8.61 -3.20
N LEU A 137 -5.97 -7.59 -3.07
CA LEU A 137 -6.32 -6.41 -2.29
C LEU A 137 -6.88 -5.34 -3.23
N VAL A 138 -8.08 -4.85 -2.96
CA VAL A 138 -8.81 -3.92 -3.82
C VAL A 138 -9.12 -2.66 -3.04
N VAL A 139 -9.01 -1.51 -3.70
CA VAL A 139 -9.42 -0.21 -3.14
C VAL A 139 -10.26 0.56 -4.15
N HIS A 140 -11.31 1.19 -3.66
CA HIS A 140 -12.00 2.25 -4.37
C HIS A 140 -11.36 3.56 -3.94
N ALA A 141 -10.48 4.11 -4.77
CA ALA A 141 -9.70 5.29 -4.43
C ALA A 141 -10.30 6.54 -5.09
N GLN A 142 -10.44 7.61 -4.31
CA GLN A 142 -10.79 8.93 -4.84
C GLN A 142 -9.70 9.40 -5.82
N ILE A 143 -10.08 10.14 -6.87
CA ILE A 143 -9.14 10.58 -7.93
C ILE A 143 -7.89 11.29 -7.35
N HIS A 144 -8.05 12.09 -6.31
CA HIS A 144 -6.93 12.82 -5.70
C HIS A 144 -5.95 11.92 -4.92
N SER A 145 -6.38 10.70 -4.55
CA SER A 145 -5.58 9.72 -3.80
C SER A 145 -4.94 8.67 -4.71
N LEU A 146 -5.11 8.75 -6.04
CA LEU A 146 -4.56 7.76 -6.97
C LEU A 146 -3.04 7.65 -6.86
N GLU A 147 -2.33 8.78 -6.92
CA GLU A 147 -0.86 8.79 -6.83
C GLU A 147 -0.36 8.18 -5.51
N PHE A 148 -1.12 8.36 -4.42
CA PHE A 148 -0.81 7.76 -3.13
C PHE A 148 -0.86 6.22 -3.18
N TYR A 149 -1.92 5.65 -3.74
CA TYR A 149 -2.04 4.20 -3.86
C TYR A 149 -1.11 3.61 -4.93
N GLU A 150 -0.87 4.32 -6.04
CA GLU A 150 0.10 3.92 -7.05
C GLU A 150 1.52 3.86 -6.48
N LYS A 151 1.87 4.77 -5.55
CA LYS A 151 3.12 4.71 -4.78
C LYS A 151 3.20 3.51 -3.82
N LEU A 152 2.06 2.96 -3.42
CA LEU A 152 1.98 1.73 -2.62
C LEU A 152 1.96 0.46 -3.50
N GLY A 153 2.07 0.60 -4.82
CA GLY A 153 2.09 -0.53 -5.76
C GLY A 153 0.72 -0.97 -6.26
N PHE A 154 -0.34 -0.21 -5.98
CA PHE A 154 -1.65 -0.47 -6.57
C PHE A 154 -1.67 -0.07 -8.04
N ILE A 155 -2.46 -0.79 -8.84
CA ILE A 155 -2.67 -0.52 -10.26
C ILE A 155 -4.13 -0.24 -10.53
N THR A 156 -4.39 0.86 -11.23
CA THR A 156 -5.72 1.27 -11.70
C THR A 156 -6.27 0.29 -12.74
N VAL A 157 -7.51 -0.17 -12.54
CA VAL A 157 -8.20 -1.13 -13.43
C VAL A 157 -9.54 -0.64 -13.97
N SER A 158 -10.11 0.44 -13.41
CA SER A 158 -11.37 1.00 -13.88
C SER A 158 -11.22 2.39 -14.50
N ASP A 159 -12.24 2.77 -15.26
CA ASP A 159 -12.55 4.16 -15.54
C ASP A 159 -13.07 4.88 -14.30
N VAL A 160 -13.27 6.19 -14.41
CA VAL A 160 -13.84 7.00 -13.33
C VAL A 160 -15.31 6.67 -13.15
N TYR A 161 -15.71 6.42 -11.91
CA TYR A 161 -17.12 6.27 -11.51
C TYR A 161 -17.39 7.10 -10.25
N VAL A 162 -18.66 7.19 -9.83
CA VAL A 162 -19.08 7.97 -8.67
C VAL A 162 -19.54 7.04 -7.56
N GLU A 163 -18.99 7.24 -6.35
CA GLU A 163 -19.36 6.54 -5.12
C GLU A 163 -19.54 7.60 -4.02
N ALA A 164 -20.67 7.59 -3.33
CA ALA A 164 -21.08 8.63 -2.36
C ALA A 164 -20.93 10.08 -2.88
N GLY A 165 -21.22 10.32 -4.16
CA GLY A 165 -21.10 11.65 -4.79
C GLY A 165 -19.67 12.09 -5.13
N ILE A 166 -18.68 11.24 -4.88
CA ILE A 166 -17.25 11.53 -5.09
C ILE A 166 -16.70 10.68 -6.25
N PRO A 167 -15.87 11.25 -7.14
CA PRO A 167 -15.29 10.49 -8.23
C PRO A 167 -14.16 9.57 -7.75
N HIS A 168 -14.26 8.30 -8.14
CA HIS A 168 -13.39 7.20 -7.75
C HIS A 168 -12.85 6.42 -8.95
N ARG A 169 -11.79 5.64 -8.71
CA ARG A 169 -11.38 4.51 -9.54
C ARG A 169 -11.11 3.29 -8.66
N THR A 170 -11.28 2.12 -9.25
CA THR A 170 -10.91 0.83 -8.65
C THR A 170 -9.45 0.57 -8.96
N LEU A 171 -8.67 0.32 -7.91
CA LEU A 171 -7.29 -0.11 -8.01
C LEU A 171 -7.12 -1.46 -7.30
N ILE A 172 -6.14 -2.21 -7.76
CA ILE A 172 -5.81 -3.52 -7.20
C ILE A 172 -4.34 -3.61 -6.83
N TYR A 173 -4.06 -4.36 -5.77
CA TYR A 173 -2.74 -4.79 -5.35
C TYR A 173 -2.72 -6.32 -5.26
N TRP A 174 -1.61 -6.90 -5.71
CA TRP A 174 -1.40 -8.35 -5.67
C TRP A 174 -0.48 -8.68 -4.50
N PRO A 175 -0.97 -9.43 -3.49
CA PRO A 175 -0.11 -9.92 -2.43
C PRO A 175 0.98 -10.84 -2.98
N GLN A 176 2.16 -10.81 -2.36
CA GLN A 176 3.28 -11.66 -2.74
C GLN A 176 2.95 -13.16 -2.53
N ARG A 177 2.45 -13.81 -3.61
CA ARG A 177 2.35 -15.25 -3.97
C ARG A 177 0.93 -15.68 -4.40
N ASN A 178 0.81 -16.14 -5.65
CA ASN A 178 -0.24 -16.99 -6.25
C ASN A 178 -1.71 -16.72 -5.84
N VAL A 179 -2.24 -15.59 -6.33
CA VAL A 179 -3.66 -15.17 -6.23
C VAL A 179 -4.62 -16.00 -7.11
N THR A 180 -4.11 -16.77 -8.07
CA THR A 180 -4.96 -17.18 -9.20
C THR A 180 -6.07 -18.18 -8.87
N LEU A 181 -5.96 -18.94 -7.78
CA LEU A 181 -6.97 -19.93 -7.41
C LEU A 181 -8.29 -19.32 -6.90
N ALA A 182 -8.29 -18.04 -6.50
CA ALA A 182 -9.49 -17.41 -5.92
C ALA A 182 -10.46 -16.86 -6.99
N LEU A 183 -9.96 -16.28 -8.08
CA LEU A 183 -10.78 -15.63 -9.10
C LEU A 183 -11.46 -16.59 -10.09
N ASP A 184 -10.88 -17.76 -10.30
CA ASP A 184 -11.50 -18.84 -11.08
C ASP A 184 -12.76 -19.38 -10.37
N LYS A 185 -12.86 -19.23 -9.05
CA LYS A 185 -14.04 -19.61 -8.26
C LYS A 185 -15.20 -18.61 -8.34
N CYS A 186 -14.97 -17.41 -8.85
CA CYS A 186 -16.01 -16.38 -8.98
C CYS A 186 -17.07 -16.67 -10.04
N GLU A 187 -16.91 -17.74 -10.81
CA GLU A 187 -17.90 -18.16 -11.81
C GLU A 187 -19.17 -18.74 -11.17
N GLY A 188 -19.12 -19.12 -9.89
CA GLY A 188 -20.16 -19.93 -9.24
C GLY A 188 -21.16 -19.21 -8.31
N SER A 189 -20.94 -17.94 -7.96
CA SER A 189 -21.86 -17.23 -7.05
C SER A 189 -21.98 -15.77 -7.46
N VAL A 190 -22.74 -15.52 -8.52
CA VAL A 190 -23.41 -14.23 -8.70
C VAL A 190 -24.52 -14.18 -7.65
N THR A 191 -24.17 -13.92 -6.40
CA THR A 191 -25.08 -13.16 -5.55
C THR A 191 -25.47 -11.94 -6.39
N LYS A 192 -26.77 -11.62 -6.46
CA LYS A 192 -27.28 -10.40 -7.11
C LYS A 192 -26.75 -9.18 -6.34
N HIS A 193 -25.47 -8.90 -6.42
CA HIS A 193 -24.91 -7.63 -6.02
C HIS A 193 -25.24 -6.67 -7.16
N SER A 194 -26.11 -5.71 -6.86
CA SER A 194 -26.17 -4.49 -7.67
C SER A 194 -24.78 -3.87 -7.65
N PHE A 195 -24.22 -3.60 -8.81
CA PHE A 195 -22.91 -2.96 -8.94
C PHE A 195 -23.04 -1.68 -9.74
N THR A 196 -22.24 -0.69 -9.40
CA THR A 196 -22.02 0.49 -10.23
C THR A 196 -20.96 0.16 -11.28
N ALA A 197 -21.11 0.69 -12.50
CA ALA A 197 -20.07 0.55 -13.51
C ALA A 197 -18.73 1.10 -12.97
N GLY A 198 -17.66 0.33 -13.11
CA GLY A 198 -16.32 0.68 -12.63
C GLY A 198 -15.95 0.15 -11.23
N GLU A 199 -16.88 -0.39 -10.45
CA GLU A 199 -16.62 -1.00 -9.15
C GLU A 199 -15.96 -2.40 -9.26
N CYS A 200 -15.45 -2.91 -8.14
CA CYS A 200 -14.78 -4.22 -8.09
C CYS A 200 -15.62 -5.42 -8.56
N PHE A 201 -16.95 -5.32 -8.47
CA PHE A 201 -17.88 -6.37 -8.94
C PHE A 201 -18.38 -6.18 -10.38
N ASP A 202 -17.98 -5.11 -11.06
CA ASP A 202 -18.31 -4.91 -12.46
C ASP A 202 -17.68 -6.04 -13.30
N PRO A 203 -18.46 -6.77 -14.12
CA PRO A 203 -17.95 -7.85 -14.97
C PRO A 203 -16.79 -7.44 -15.88
N SER A 204 -16.78 -6.19 -16.36
CA SER A 204 -15.70 -5.66 -17.19
C SER A 204 -14.40 -5.52 -16.39
N ILE A 205 -14.49 -5.09 -15.13
CA ILE A 205 -13.37 -4.97 -14.20
C ILE A 205 -12.86 -6.35 -13.81
N ILE A 206 -13.75 -7.29 -13.45
CA ILE A 206 -13.37 -8.69 -13.15
C ILE A 206 -12.61 -9.30 -14.32
N ARG A 207 -13.07 -9.06 -15.56
CA ARG A 207 -12.37 -9.52 -16.77
C ARG A 207 -10.97 -8.91 -16.89
N ILE A 208 -10.82 -7.60 -16.63
CA ILE A 208 -9.51 -6.93 -16.64
C ILE A 208 -8.58 -7.50 -15.56
N MET A 209 -9.11 -7.73 -14.34
CA MET A 209 -8.34 -8.33 -13.24
C MET A 209 -7.83 -9.73 -13.64
N ARG A 210 -8.70 -10.56 -14.22
CA ARG A 210 -8.33 -11.90 -14.71
C ARG A 210 -7.25 -11.84 -15.79
N GLU A 211 -7.42 -10.96 -16.78
CA GLU A 211 -6.44 -10.81 -17.86
C GLU A 211 -5.08 -10.35 -17.33
N ARG A 212 -5.07 -9.37 -16.41
CA ARG A 212 -3.83 -8.91 -15.77
C ARG A 212 -3.14 -10.01 -14.95
N ILE A 213 -3.89 -10.84 -14.23
CA ILE A 213 -3.33 -11.99 -13.50
C ILE A 213 -2.75 -13.03 -14.44
N ARG A 214 -3.42 -13.28 -15.56
CA ARG A 214 -2.89 -14.17 -16.59
C ARG A 214 -1.58 -13.62 -17.16
N LEU A 215 -1.56 -12.34 -17.51
CA LEU A 215 -0.34 -11.67 -17.97
C LEU A 215 0.77 -11.75 -16.91
N GLU A 216 0.49 -11.55 -15.62
CA GLU A 216 1.45 -11.73 -14.51
C GLU A 216 2.03 -13.15 -14.43
N ARG A 217 1.19 -14.19 -14.61
CA ARG A 217 1.65 -15.59 -14.64
C ARG A 217 2.63 -15.85 -15.77
N GLU A 218 2.34 -15.27 -16.93
CA GLU A 218 3.17 -15.39 -18.12
C GLU A 218 4.40 -14.45 -18.02
N ASN A 219 4.30 -13.39 -17.20
CA ASN A 219 5.24 -12.29 -17.15
C ASN A 219 5.37 -11.65 -15.75
N CYS A 220 6.50 -11.87 -15.05
CA CYS A 220 6.83 -11.24 -13.75
C CYS A 220 7.05 -9.70 -13.79
N TYR A 221 6.58 -8.97 -14.80
CA TYR A 221 6.99 -7.60 -15.10
C TYR A 221 6.42 -6.51 -14.17
N PRO A 222 5.13 -6.50 -13.79
CA PRO A 222 4.60 -5.48 -12.89
C PRO A 222 5.32 -5.54 -11.54
N ARG A 223 5.56 -6.75 -11.03
CA ARG A 223 6.36 -6.99 -9.82
C ARG A 223 7.70 -6.23 -9.81
N LEU A 224 8.46 -6.24 -10.90
CA LEU A 224 9.76 -5.55 -10.96
C LEU A 224 9.64 -4.03 -10.86
N LEU A 225 8.60 -3.42 -11.44
CA LEU A 225 8.42 -1.97 -11.32
C LEU A 225 8.07 -1.53 -9.89
N HIS A 226 7.38 -2.39 -9.14
CA HIS A 226 6.86 -2.07 -7.80
C HIS A 226 7.88 -2.29 -6.66
N LEU A 227 8.88 -3.16 -6.84
CA LEU A 227 9.95 -3.37 -5.86
C LEU A 227 10.73 -2.08 -5.52
N ARG A 228 10.65 -1.04 -6.37
CA ARG A 228 11.22 0.28 -6.07
C ARG A 228 10.66 0.91 -4.79
N PHE A 229 9.42 0.58 -4.44
CA PHE A 229 8.71 1.18 -3.31
C PHE A 229 9.02 0.48 -1.98
N GLU A 230 9.65 -0.71 -2.03
CA GLU A 230 10.24 -1.35 -0.85
C GLU A 230 11.56 -0.67 -0.42
N VAL A 231 12.11 0.19 -1.29
CA VAL A 231 13.36 0.90 -1.06
C VAL A 231 13.08 2.28 -0.46
N ASN A 232 13.67 2.58 0.69
CA ASN A 232 13.55 3.91 1.29
C ASN A 232 14.22 4.99 0.42
N GLU A 233 13.41 5.84 -0.21
CA GLU A 233 13.85 6.91 -1.12
C GLU A 233 14.72 7.96 -0.43
N LEU A 234 14.50 8.25 0.86
CA LEU A 234 15.29 9.25 1.59
C LEU A 234 16.74 8.78 1.78
N VAL A 235 16.95 7.46 1.86
CA VAL A 235 18.28 6.86 2.05
C VAL A 235 18.99 6.62 0.72
N VAL A 236 18.28 6.05 -0.26
CA VAL A 236 18.87 5.65 -1.55
C VAL A 236 18.89 6.81 -2.54
N GLY A 237 17.92 7.71 -2.48
CA GLY A 237 17.80 8.86 -3.36
C GLY A 237 16.96 8.58 -4.61
N SER A 238 16.16 9.58 -4.98
CA SER A 238 15.20 9.55 -6.09
C SER A 238 15.84 9.23 -7.46
N SER A 239 17.06 9.70 -7.70
CA SER A 239 17.81 9.46 -8.94
C SER A 239 18.10 7.97 -9.16
N LEU A 240 18.49 7.24 -8.11
CA LEU A 240 18.77 5.81 -8.21
C LEU A 240 17.49 5.00 -8.39
N LEU A 241 16.40 5.37 -7.72
CA LEU A 241 15.09 4.75 -7.94
C LEU A 241 14.57 4.98 -9.36
N ARG A 242 14.87 6.14 -9.97
CA ARG A 242 14.58 6.39 -11.38
C ARG A 242 15.37 5.47 -12.30
N ILE A 243 16.64 5.23 -12.00
CA ILE A 243 17.48 4.27 -12.76
C ILE A 243 16.96 2.84 -12.59
N TYR A 244 16.55 2.45 -11.38
CA TYR A 244 15.90 1.17 -11.15
C TYR A 244 14.60 1.02 -11.95
N ARG A 245 13.78 2.08 -12.02
CA ARG A 245 12.56 2.07 -12.83
C ARG A 245 12.88 1.85 -14.31
N GLU A 246 13.88 2.55 -14.84
CA GLU A 246 14.34 2.35 -16.22
C GLU A 246 14.90 0.94 -16.44
N CYS A 247 15.57 0.37 -15.43
CA CYS A 247 16.05 -1.01 -15.44
C CYS A 247 14.88 -1.99 -15.56
N ALA A 248 13.88 -1.88 -14.67
CA ALA A 248 12.68 -2.72 -14.72
C ALA A 248 11.91 -2.55 -16.03
N PHE A 249 11.83 -1.33 -16.58
CA PHE A 249 11.22 -1.08 -17.90
C PHE A 249 12.01 -1.70 -19.05
N ALA A 250 13.34 -1.65 -19.01
CA ALA A 250 14.18 -2.29 -20.01
C ALA A 250 13.99 -3.82 -19.97
N THR A 251 13.95 -4.41 -18.77
CA THR A 251 13.59 -5.82 -18.58
C THR A 251 12.21 -6.13 -19.18
N GLN A 252 11.21 -5.28 -18.92
CA GLN A 252 9.84 -5.43 -19.41
C GLN A 252 9.72 -5.35 -20.94
N ARG A 253 10.55 -4.54 -21.59
CA ARG A 253 10.56 -4.38 -23.05
C ARG A 253 11.42 -5.43 -23.76
N CYS A 254 11.94 -6.42 -23.03
CA CYS A 254 12.93 -7.38 -23.51
C CYS A 254 14.21 -6.71 -24.07
N ASP A 255 14.50 -5.48 -23.66
CA ASP A 255 15.76 -4.78 -23.95
C ASP A 255 16.81 -5.21 -22.92
N PHE A 256 17.24 -6.47 -23.05
CA PHE A 256 18.12 -7.10 -22.06
C PHE A 256 19.51 -6.48 -22.02
N GLU A 257 19.99 -5.93 -23.14
CA GLU A 257 21.29 -5.24 -23.18
C GLU A 257 21.25 -3.98 -22.31
N ARG A 258 20.17 -3.20 -22.41
CA ARG A 258 19.96 -2.02 -21.57
C ARG A 258 19.70 -2.42 -20.11
N SER A 259 18.88 -3.45 -19.88
CA SER A 259 18.61 -3.98 -18.54
C SER A 259 19.91 -4.37 -17.83
N GLU A 260 20.76 -5.18 -18.47
CA GLU A 260 22.01 -5.70 -17.88
C GLU A 260 23.00 -4.58 -17.51
N LYS A 261 23.08 -3.52 -18.31
CA LYS A 261 23.89 -2.33 -18.00
C LYS A 261 23.39 -1.60 -16.75
N LEU A 262 22.07 -1.38 -16.67
CA LEU A 262 21.44 -0.69 -15.54
C LEU A 262 21.49 -1.55 -14.26
N GLU A 263 21.26 -2.86 -14.38
CA GLU A 263 21.41 -3.84 -13.31
C GLU A 263 22.84 -3.83 -12.76
N GLY A 264 23.84 -3.91 -13.63
CA GLY A 264 25.25 -3.90 -13.23
C GLY A 264 25.62 -2.66 -12.45
N PHE A 265 25.21 -1.48 -12.95
CA PHE A 265 25.42 -0.21 -12.26
C PHE A 265 24.78 -0.19 -10.86
N LEU A 266 23.50 -0.58 -10.76
CA LEU A 266 22.75 -0.58 -9.51
C LEU A 266 23.27 -1.60 -8.49
N LEU A 267 23.63 -2.82 -8.94
CA LEU A 267 24.18 -3.87 -8.09
C LEU A 267 25.56 -3.49 -7.56
N THR A 268 26.45 -2.94 -8.39
CA THR A 268 27.77 -2.48 -7.94
C THR A 268 27.64 -1.40 -6.88
N LEU A 269 26.79 -0.40 -7.12
CA LEU A 269 26.61 0.72 -6.18
C LEU A 269 25.94 0.26 -4.88
N ALA A 270 24.92 -0.60 -4.95
CA ALA A 270 24.33 -1.19 -3.77
C ALA A 270 25.34 -2.04 -2.99
N TRP A 271 26.15 -2.85 -3.67
CA TRP A 271 27.18 -3.68 -3.05
C TRP A 271 28.25 -2.86 -2.32
N GLU A 272 28.72 -1.75 -2.90
CA GLU A 272 29.64 -0.81 -2.24
C GLU A 272 29.06 -0.25 -0.93
N LYS A 273 27.75 0.04 -0.92
CA LYS A 273 27.05 0.56 0.27
C LYS A 273 26.75 -0.51 1.31
N LEU A 274 26.65 -1.78 0.91
CA LEU A 274 26.45 -2.91 1.81
C LEU A 274 27.77 -3.41 2.43
N ASN A 275 28.90 -3.24 1.76
CA ASN A 275 30.23 -3.70 2.22
C ASN A 275 30.98 -2.66 3.05
N THR A 276 30.37 -2.20 4.14
CA THR A 276 30.98 -1.23 5.08
C THR A 276 31.64 -1.88 6.31
N GLY A 277 31.66 -3.22 6.40
CA GLY A 277 32.48 -3.98 7.36
C GLY A 277 31.74 -4.56 8.56
N HIS A 278 30.65 -3.94 9.05
CA HIS A 278 29.84 -4.48 10.15
C HIS A 278 28.37 -4.70 9.75
N TYR A 279 27.87 -5.94 9.86
CA TYR A 279 26.52 -6.35 9.42
C TYR A 279 25.36 -5.55 10.06
N SER A 280 25.54 -5.03 11.27
CA SER A 280 24.58 -4.19 12.00
C SER A 280 24.52 -2.73 11.54
N GLN A 281 25.51 -2.28 10.74
CA GLN A 281 25.56 -0.92 10.18
C GLN A 281 25.06 -0.87 8.73
N VAL A 282 24.71 -2.03 8.18
CA VAL A 282 24.20 -2.16 6.82
C VAL A 282 22.75 -1.70 6.81
N ASN A 283 22.45 -0.70 5.99
CA ASN A 283 21.14 -0.09 5.90
C ASN A 283 20.17 -0.98 5.10
N ASP A 284 18.98 -1.22 5.65
CA ASP A 284 17.96 -2.07 5.02
C ASP A 284 17.45 -1.54 3.69
N ALA A 285 17.51 -0.23 3.46
CA ALA A 285 17.15 0.36 2.17
C ALA A 285 18.11 -0.08 1.05
N TRP A 286 19.41 -0.17 1.34
CA TRP A 286 20.39 -0.67 0.37
C TRP A 286 20.23 -2.18 0.14
N ARG A 287 19.80 -2.95 1.15
CA ARG A 287 19.45 -4.37 0.98
C ARG A 287 18.22 -4.53 0.10
N ALA A 288 17.20 -3.71 0.29
CA ALA A 288 16.00 -3.69 -0.53
C ALA A 288 16.34 -3.35 -1.99
N LEU A 289 17.17 -2.31 -2.23
CA LEU A 289 17.59 -1.95 -3.59
C LEU A 289 18.36 -3.08 -4.28
N TYR A 290 19.30 -3.70 -3.56
CA TYR A 290 20.07 -4.83 -4.08
C TYR A 290 19.14 -6.00 -4.45
N SER A 291 18.20 -6.34 -3.57
CA SER A 291 17.24 -7.43 -3.77
C SER A 291 16.30 -7.14 -4.94
N ALA A 292 15.80 -5.90 -5.03
CA ALA A 292 14.96 -5.43 -6.12
C ALA A 292 15.67 -5.50 -7.48
N THR A 293 16.95 -5.09 -7.53
CA THR A 293 17.78 -5.13 -8.74
C THR A 293 18.13 -6.56 -9.15
N ALA A 294 18.44 -7.42 -8.17
CA ALA A 294 18.69 -8.83 -8.42
C ALA A 294 17.44 -9.56 -8.97
N ALA A 295 16.24 -9.14 -8.57
CA ALA A 295 15.00 -9.66 -9.14
C ALA A 295 14.85 -9.34 -10.63
N CYS A 296 15.26 -8.15 -11.09
CA CYS A 296 15.28 -7.80 -12.52
C CYS A 296 16.18 -8.77 -13.31
N LYS A 297 17.37 -9.07 -12.77
CA LYS A 297 18.32 -10.04 -13.33
C LYS A 297 17.73 -11.45 -13.43
N GLY A 298 17.07 -11.91 -12.36
CA GLY A 298 16.38 -13.20 -12.33
C GLY A 298 15.21 -13.28 -13.33
N GLY A 299 14.44 -12.20 -13.47
CA GLY A 299 13.36 -12.08 -14.46
C GLY A 299 13.89 -12.14 -15.89
N ALA A 300 14.94 -11.40 -16.21
CA ALA A 300 15.59 -11.43 -17.52
C ALA A 300 16.12 -12.83 -17.89
N ALA A 301 16.67 -13.56 -16.91
CA ALA A 301 17.12 -14.94 -17.11
C ALA A 301 15.93 -15.89 -17.38
N SER A 302 14.87 -15.82 -16.58
CA SER A 302 13.67 -16.66 -16.76
C SER A 302 13.05 -16.50 -18.15
N VAL A 303 12.93 -15.26 -18.64
CA VAL A 303 12.37 -14.96 -19.97
C VAL A 303 13.28 -15.47 -21.10
N ARG A 304 14.61 -15.34 -20.94
CA ARG A 304 15.60 -15.87 -21.88
C ARG A 304 15.54 -17.40 -22.00
N TYR A 305 15.41 -18.12 -20.88
CA TYR A 305 15.37 -19.59 -20.87
C TYR A 305 13.98 -20.16 -21.21
N GLY A 306 12.89 -19.47 -20.86
CA GLY A 306 11.53 -19.88 -21.23
C GLY A 306 11.29 -19.87 -22.74
N SER A 307 11.94 -18.97 -23.47
CA SER A 307 11.88 -18.93 -24.95
C SER A 307 12.62 -20.10 -25.63
N TYR A 308 13.47 -20.83 -24.90
CA TYR A 308 14.24 -21.96 -25.45
C TYR A 308 13.51 -23.31 -25.34
N ASN A 309 12.55 -23.45 -24.41
CA ASN A 309 11.79 -24.69 -24.18
C ASN A 309 10.43 -24.75 -24.91
N GLY A 310 10.18 -23.84 -25.86
CA GLY A 310 8.97 -23.77 -26.68
C GLY A 310 9.15 -24.24 -28.12
N ARG A 311 10.08 -25.15 -28.41
CA ARG A 311 10.19 -25.85 -29.71
C ARG A 311 9.97 -27.34 -29.53
#